data_AF-F4LLQ2-F1
#
_entry.id   AF-F4LLQ2-F1
#
_cell.length_a   1.000
_cell.length_b   1.000
_cell.length_c   1.000
_cell.angle_alpha   90.00
_cell.angle_beta   90.00
_cell.angle_gamma   90.00
#
_symmetry.space_group_name_H-M   'P 1'
#
loop_
_entity.id
_entity.type
_entity.pdbx_description
1 polymer ?
#
loop_
_entity_poly.entity_id
_entity_poly.type
_entity_poly.pdbx_seq_one_letter_code
_entity_poly.pdbx_strand_id
1 'polypeptide(L)' 'MAKKEKELSYPELIVKRNELKKKYMDLRFQMVIGHVDNPMQKRTMRREIARMNTLIRQKEIAGQDK' A
#
# COMPACT_ATOMS: atom_id res chain seq x y z
N MET A 1 -3.08 -8.22 11.81
CA MET A 1 -3.88 -7.45 10.83
C MET A 1 -3.66 -7.91 9.36
N ALA A 2 -3.42 -9.20 9.09
CA ALA A 2 -3.17 -9.70 7.72
C ALA A 2 -4.40 -10.28 7.00
N LYS A 3 -5.51 -10.52 7.73
CA LYS A 3 -6.71 -11.17 7.19
C LYS A 3 -7.58 -10.25 6.33
N LYS A 4 -7.65 -8.95 6.64
CA LYS A 4 -8.56 -8.03 5.93
C LYS A 4 -8.21 -7.83 4.45
N GLU A 5 -6.96 -7.97 4.05
CA GLU A 5 -6.53 -7.62 2.68
C GLU A 5 -6.82 -8.70 1.62
N LYS A 6 -7.03 -9.96 2.03
CA LYS A 6 -7.39 -11.03 1.09
C LYS A 6 -8.86 -10.97 0.64
N GLU A 7 -9.72 -10.32 1.42
CA GLU A 7 -11.16 -10.23 1.16
C GLU A 7 -11.56 -9.03 0.28
N LEU A 8 -10.71 -8.02 0.10
CA LEU A 8 -11.05 -6.85 -0.72
C LEU A 8 -11.13 -7.20 -2.20
N SER A 9 -12.11 -6.63 -2.90
CA SER A 9 -12.26 -6.79 -4.35
C SER A 9 -11.08 -6.17 -5.11
N TYR A 10 -10.81 -6.65 -6.33
CA TYR A 10 -9.74 -6.13 -7.19
C TYR A 10 -9.71 -4.59 -7.30
N PRO A 11 -10.83 -3.90 -7.59
CA PRO A 11 -10.88 -2.44 -7.62
C PRO A 11 -10.54 -1.79 -6.26
N GLU A 12 -10.96 -2.38 -5.15
CA GLU A 12 -10.69 -1.83 -3.82
C GLU A 12 -9.20 -1.93 -3.45
N LEU A 13 -8.52 -2.99 -3.88
CA LEU A 13 -7.07 -3.12 -3.71
C LEU A 13 -6.31 -2.03 -4.46
N ILE A 14 -6.77 -1.65 -5.65
CA ILE A 14 -6.19 -0.55 -6.43
C ILE A 14 -6.40 0.79 -5.73
N VAL A 15 -7.61 1.05 -5.23
CA VAL A 15 -7.93 2.28 -4.47
C VAL A 15 -7.04 2.37 -3.24
N LYS A 16 -6.96 1.30 -2.44
CA LYS A 16 -6.12 1.26 -1.24
C LYS A 16 -4.64 1.46 -1.57
N ARG A 17 -4.16 0.90 -2.69
CA ARG A 17 -2.78 1.08 -3.17
C ARG A 17 -2.49 2.54 -3.49
N ASN A 18 -3.44 3.22 -4.12
CA ASN A 18 -3.30 4.64 -4.44
C ASN A 18 -3.30 5.50 -3.18
N GLU A 19 -4.14 5.19 -2.19
CA GLU A 19 -4.13 5.88 -0.90
C GLU A 19 -2.81 5.71 -0.15
N LEU A 20 -2.30 4.48 -0.04
CA LEU A 20 -1.01 4.23 0.61
C LEU A 20 0.15 4.92 -0.13
N LYS A 21 0.09 5.00 -1.47
CA LYS A 21 1.08 5.72 -2.27
C LYS A 21 1.03 7.23 -2.00
N LYS A 22 -0.16 7.82 -1.86
CA LYS A 22 -0.32 9.24 -1.48
C LYS A 22 0.29 9.49 -0.10
N LYS A 23 -0.11 8.72 0.91
CA LYS A 23 0.45 8.83 2.26
C LYS A 23 1.97 8.66 2.28
N TYR A 24 2.53 7.78 1.45
CA TYR A 24 3.98 7.59 1.33
C TYR A 24 4.67 8.82 0.73
N MET A 25 4.04 9.49 -0.23
CA MET A 25 4.53 10.77 -0.76
C MET A 25 4.47 11.86 0.30
N ASP A 26 3.37 11.97 1.04
CA ASP A 26 3.23 12.94 2.12
C ASP A 26 4.31 12.73 3.19
N LEU A 27 4.55 11.48 3.59
CA LEU A 27 5.64 11.14 4.51
C LEU A 27 7.01 11.51 3.93
N ARG A 28 7.23 11.31 2.62
CA ARG A 28 8.48 11.73 1.95
C ARG A 28 8.63 13.25 1.95
N PHE A 29 7.55 14.00 1.74
CA PHE A 29 7.57 15.47 1.83
C PHE A 29 7.89 15.94 3.25
N GLN A 30 7.27 15.33 4.27
CA GLN A 30 7.59 15.60 5.68
C GLN A 30 9.06 15.30 6.00
N MET A 31 9.65 14.25 5.39
CA MET A 31 11.09 13.99 5.50
C MET A 31 11.97 15.09 4.93
N VAL A 32 11.57 15.71 3.82
CA VAL A 32 12.35 16.80 3.22
C VAL A 32 12.26 18.07 4.06
N ILE A 33 11.10 18.30 4.70
CA ILE A 33 10.85 19.46 5.57
C ILE A 33 11.55 19.31 6.94
N GLY A 34 12.04 18.11 7.28
CA GLY A 34 12.80 17.84 8.51
C GLY A 34 11.92 17.46 9.72
N HIS A 35 10.61 17.31 9.54
CA HIS A 35 9.69 16.85 10.59
C HIS A 35 9.39 15.36 10.39
N VAL A 36 10.36 14.52 10.76
CA VAL A 36 10.19 13.06 10.70
C VAL A 36 9.99 12.54 12.10
N ASP A 37 8.73 12.43 12.51
CA ASP A 37 8.39 11.88 13.81
C ASP A 37 8.74 10.39 13.91
N ASN A 38 8.67 9.66 12.79
CA ASN A 38 8.89 8.21 12.83
C ASN A 38 9.47 7.60 11.54
N PRO A 39 10.81 7.47 11.44
CA PRO A 39 11.48 6.87 10.29
C PRO A 39 11.06 5.42 10.00
N MET A 40 10.59 4.68 11.02
CA MET A 40 10.12 3.31 10.88
C MET A 40 8.85 3.20 10.03
N GLN A 41 7.98 4.21 10.07
CA GLN A 41 6.73 4.19 9.29
C GLN A 41 7.00 4.09 7.79
N LYS A 42 8.07 4.73 7.29
CA LYS A 42 8.49 4.61 5.89
C LYS A 42 8.73 3.16 5.48
N ARG A 43 9.41 2.38 6.33
CA ARG A 43 9.71 0.97 6.07
C ARG A 43 8.44 0.13 6.10
N THR A 44 7.55 0.39 7.06
CA THR A 44 6.26 -0.29 7.17
C THR A 44 5.38 -0.02 5.95
N MET A 45 5.23 1.24 5.55
CA MET A 45 4.44 1.64 4.39
C MET A 45 5.00 1.07 3.08
N ARG A 46 6.33 1.06 2.89
CA ARG A 46 6.94 0.38 1.73
C ARG A 46 6.59 -1.10 1.66
N ARG A 47 6.61 -1.80 2.82
CA ARG A 47 6.25 -3.22 2.91
C ARG A 47 4.76 -3.45 2.65
N GLU A 48 3.89 -2.54 3.11
CA GLU A 48 2.46 -2.60 2.82
C GLU A 48 2.16 -2.42 1.33
N ILE A 49 2.76 -1.41 0.68
CA ILE A 49 2.62 -1.20 -0.77
C ILE A 49 3.09 -2.44 -1.55
N ALA A 50 4.23 -3.02 -1.17
CA ALA A 50 4.73 -4.24 -1.81
C ALA A 50 3.75 -5.41 -1.64
N ARG A 51 3.23 -5.63 -0.42
CA ARG A 51 2.24 -6.68 -0.16
C ARG A 51 0.98 -6.51 -1.00
N MET A 52 0.46 -5.28 -1.10
CA MET A 52 -0.73 -5.04 -1.91
C MET A 52 -0.48 -5.23 -3.41
N ASN A 53 0.69 -4.82 -3.92
CA ASN A 53 1.07 -5.12 -5.31
C ASN A 53 1.15 -6.63 -5.56
N THR A 54 1.69 -7.40 -4.61
CA THR A 54 1.70 -8.87 -4.70
C THR A 54 0.29 -9.45 -4.70
N LEU A 55 -0.61 -8.94 -3.86
CA LEU A 55 -2.01 -9.40 -3.84
C LEU A 55 -2.75 -9.05 -5.14
N ILE A 56 -2.57 -7.84 -5.67
CA ILE A 56 -3.11 -7.43 -6.98
C ILE A 56 -2.62 -8.42 -8.05
N ARG A 57 -1.32 -8.68 -8.10
CA ARG A 57 -0.74 -9.62 -9.07
C ARG A 57 -1.27 -11.05 -8.90
N GLN A 58 -1.46 -11.51 -7.67
CA GLN A 58 -2.05 -12.82 -7.39
C GLN A 58 -3.49 -12.91 -7.89
N LYS A 59 -4.28 -11.84 -7.76
CA LYS A 59 -5.66 -11.79 -8.26
C LYS A 59 -5.75 -11.71 -9.79
N GLU A 60 -4.85 -10.96 -10.43
CA GLU A 60 -4.70 -10.95 -11.90
C GLU A 60 -4.39 -12.37 -12.42
N ILE A 61 -3.40 -13.05 -11.81
CA ILE A 61 -3.03 -14.43 -12.21
C ILE A 61 -4.18 -15.42 -11.95
N ALA A 62 -4.97 -15.22 -10.90
CA ALA A 62 -6.15 -16.03 -10.60
C ALA A 62 -7.35 -15.76 -11.53
N GLY A 63 -7.23 -14.84 -12.50
CA GLY A 63 -8.30 -14.52 -13.44
C GLY A 63 -9.50 -13.82 -12.81
N GLN A 64 -9.33 -13.20 -11.63
CA GLN A 64 -10.35 -12.38 -10.97
C GLN A 64 -10.41 -10.95 -11.54
N ASP A 65 -10.15 -10.80 -12.84
CA ASP A 65 -10.21 -9.53 -13.59
C ASP A 65 -11.65 -9.15 -14.00
N LYS A 66 -12.67 -9.67 -13.32
CA LYS A 66 -14.09 -9.37 -13.58
C LYS A 66 -14.75 -8.69 -12.40
#